data_AF-A0AAW2TXY2-F1
#
_entry.id   AF-A0AAW2TXY2-F1
#
_cell.length_a   1.000
_cell.length_b   1.000
_cell.length_c   1.000
_cell.angle_alpha   90.00
_cell.angle_beta   90.00
_cell.angle_gamma   90.00
#
_symmetry.space_group_name_H-M   'P 1'
#
loop_
_entity.id
_entity.type
_entity.pdbx_description
1 polymer ?
#
loop_
_entity_poly.entity_id
_entity_poly.type
_entity_poly.pdbx_seq_one_letter_code
_entity_poly.pdbx_strand_id
1 'polypeptide(L)'
;MRDALSLLTSSTVLPSHHRHRHRHRHQHSTSPTTTKPAPKPNHRHKPQISTSPLLSSSRLDNRQCLTYYTELASKLAEDGRFEDFLMIADGLVAAGWSPSELLALLNAQKVSSGIARVLGEGKLNDVLEMLFNGVRKLGIQPVQLFDGVALESLKGECSRLLKSGEVEQLVSLMEMLAGKIAWQ
;
A
#
# COMPACT_ATOMS: atom_id res chain seq x y z
N MET A 1 -48.78 -35.16 14.20
CA MET A 1 -48.18 -36.51 14.10
C MET A 1 -47.60 -36.62 12.70
N ARG A 2 -46.33 -37.05 12.56
CA ARG A 2 -45.66 -37.38 11.27
C ARG A 2 -45.44 -36.18 10.32
N ASP A 3 -44.54 -36.15 9.34
CA ASP A 3 -43.21 -36.77 9.07
C ASP A 3 -42.63 -36.02 7.84
N ALA A 4 -41.33 -35.83 7.58
CA ALA A 4 -40.09 -36.08 8.33
C ALA A 4 -38.94 -35.15 7.78
N LEU A 5 -37.67 -35.44 8.09
CA LEU A 5 -36.47 -34.72 7.61
C LEU A 5 -36.16 -34.97 6.12
N SER A 6 -35.42 -34.06 5.47
CA SER A 6 -34.48 -34.41 4.39
C SER A 6 -33.33 -33.40 4.29
N LEU A 7 -32.15 -33.86 4.68
CA LEU A 7 -30.88 -33.17 4.48
C LEU A 7 -30.42 -33.38 3.03
N LEU A 8 -29.99 -32.33 2.34
CA LEU A 8 -29.14 -32.45 1.16
C LEU A 8 -27.84 -31.70 1.39
N THR A 9 -26.83 -32.46 1.81
CA THR A 9 -25.44 -32.03 1.73
C THR A 9 -25.01 -32.06 0.26
N SER A 10 -24.09 -31.19 -0.13
CA SER A 10 -23.43 -31.26 -1.44
C SER A 10 -21.95 -30.99 -1.28
N SER A 11 -21.19 -32.08 -1.14
CA SER A 11 -19.73 -32.06 -1.19
C SER A 11 -19.27 -31.75 -2.60
N THR A 12 -18.47 -30.70 -2.78
CA THR A 12 -17.64 -30.52 -3.98
C THR A 12 -16.23 -30.99 -3.68
N VAL A 13 -15.63 -31.74 -4.59
CA VAL A 13 -14.39 -32.50 -4.35
C VAL A 13 -13.31 -32.12 -5.35
N LEU A 14 -12.16 -31.67 -4.83
CA LEU A 14 -10.84 -31.60 -5.49
C LEU A 14 -10.68 -30.54 -6.62
N PRO A 15 -9.45 -30.02 -6.91
CA PRO A 15 -8.19 -30.77 -6.96
C PRO A 15 -7.01 -30.28 -6.07
N SER A 16 -6.04 -31.19 -5.98
CA SER A 16 -4.81 -31.10 -5.19
C SER A 16 -3.82 -30.05 -5.72
N HIS A 17 -3.33 -29.16 -4.86
CA HIS A 17 -2.19 -28.30 -5.18
C HIS A 17 -0.87 -29.05 -5.02
N HIS A 18 -0.25 -29.39 -6.16
CA HIS A 18 1.08 -29.98 -6.21
C HIS A 18 2.15 -29.04 -5.62
N ARG A 19 2.68 -29.39 -4.45
CA ARG A 19 3.87 -28.74 -3.89
C ARG A 19 5.11 -29.14 -4.69
N HIS A 20 5.62 -28.24 -5.53
CA HIS A 20 6.96 -28.36 -6.12
C HIS A 20 8.04 -28.15 -5.04
N ARG A 21 8.31 -29.19 -4.25
CA ARG A 21 9.55 -29.29 -3.46
C ARG A 21 10.71 -29.57 -4.41
N HIS A 22 11.52 -28.55 -4.71
CA HIS A 22 12.80 -28.77 -5.37
C HIS A 22 13.70 -29.65 -4.50
N ARG A 23 14.04 -30.82 -5.04
CA ARG A 23 15.02 -31.74 -4.47
C ARG A 23 16.42 -31.24 -4.81
N HIS A 24 17.21 -30.85 -3.81
CA HIS A 24 18.66 -31.03 -3.89
C HIS A 24 19.05 -32.24 -3.06
N ARG A 25 19.16 -33.36 -3.76
CA ARG A 25 19.54 -34.68 -3.25
C ARG A 25 21.05 -34.83 -3.40
N HIS A 26 21.81 -34.52 -2.35
CA HIS A 26 23.19 -34.98 -2.24
C HIS A 26 23.22 -36.24 -1.39
N GLN A 27 23.33 -37.38 -2.06
CA GLN A 27 23.61 -38.66 -1.43
C GLN A 27 25.12 -38.90 -1.46
N HIS A 28 25.74 -39.02 -0.29
CA HIS A 28 26.96 -39.79 -0.13
C HIS A 28 26.83 -40.66 1.11
N SER A 29 27.06 -41.96 0.92
CA SER A 29 27.19 -42.96 1.97
C SER A 29 28.37 -43.83 1.60
N THR A 30 29.37 -43.91 2.48
CA THR A 30 30.03 -45.16 2.91
C THR A 30 31.15 -44.87 3.92
N SER A 31 30.88 -45.28 5.17
CA SER A 31 31.83 -45.94 6.10
C SER A 31 33.06 -45.18 6.68
N PRO A 32 33.55 -45.58 7.88
CA PRO A 32 34.49 -44.79 8.67
C PRO A 32 35.92 -45.36 8.71
N THR A 33 36.89 -44.54 9.10
CA THR A 33 38.10 -45.01 9.81
C THR A 33 38.58 -43.97 10.82
N THR A 34 39.09 -44.44 11.96
CA THR A 34 39.51 -43.67 13.12
C THR A 34 40.92 -43.08 12.98
N THR A 35 41.17 -41.88 13.53
CA THR A 35 42.26 -41.60 14.49
C THR A 35 42.26 -40.14 14.99
N LYS A 36 42.47 -39.98 16.29
CA LYS A 36 42.97 -38.77 16.98
C LYS A 36 44.48 -39.01 17.30
N PRO A 37 45.30 -38.02 17.73
CA PRO A 37 44.95 -36.73 18.34
C PRO A 37 45.70 -35.49 17.81
N ALA A 38 45.34 -34.32 18.34
CA ALA A 38 46.06 -33.06 18.16
C ALA A 38 47.25 -32.91 19.13
N PRO A 39 48.18 -31.99 18.85
CA PRO A 39 48.64 -31.05 19.88
C PRO A 39 48.42 -29.57 19.49
N LYS A 40 48.62 -28.70 20.47
CA LYS A 40 48.17 -27.28 20.50
C LYS A 40 49.24 -26.29 19.95
N PRO A 41 49.26 -25.00 20.37
CA PRO A 41 48.90 -23.86 19.52
C PRO A 41 50.12 -23.00 19.15
N ASN A 42 49.96 -21.96 18.30
CA ASN A 42 50.47 -20.62 18.65
C ASN A 42 50.12 -19.47 17.69
N HIS A 43 49.81 -18.35 18.33
CA HIS A 43 50.16 -16.96 17.99
C HIS A 43 49.49 -16.16 16.84
N ARG A 44 48.87 -15.07 17.32
CA ARG A 44 48.84 -13.68 16.81
C ARG A 44 47.80 -13.33 15.75
N HIS A 45 46.68 -12.87 16.30
CA HIS A 45 45.79 -11.85 15.74
C HIS A 45 46.47 -10.87 14.75
N LYS A 46 45.86 -10.74 13.58
CA LYS A 46 45.42 -9.44 13.08
C LYS A 46 43.92 -9.55 12.81
N PRO A 47 43.06 -8.77 13.47
CA PRO A 47 41.71 -8.56 12.97
C PRO A 47 41.86 -7.83 11.64
N GLN A 48 41.62 -8.54 10.53
CA GLN A 48 41.41 -7.87 9.25
C GLN A 48 40.11 -7.09 9.42
N ILE A 49 40.24 -5.77 9.63
CA ILE A 49 39.11 -4.87 9.78
C ILE A 49 38.24 -5.07 8.54
N SER A 50 37.04 -5.60 8.75
CA SER A 50 36.03 -5.65 7.71
C SER A 50 35.73 -4.20 7.34
N THR A 51 36.26 -3.76 6.21
CA THR A 51 35.89 -2.49 5.60
C THR A 51 34.46 -2.66 5.10
N SER A 52 33.49 -2.41 5.98
CA SER A 52 32.09 -2.27 5.62
C SER A 52 32.00 -1.36 4.39
N PRO A 53 31.25 -1.74 3.35
CA PRO A 53 31.17 -0.93 2.14
C PRO A 53 30.61 0.44 2.52
N LEU A 54 31.38 1.50 2.27
CA LEU A 54 30.98 2.87 2.55
C LEU A 54 29.74 3.19 1.72
N LEU A 55 28.61 3.44 2.40
CA LEU A 55 27.27 3.71 1.84
C LEU A 55 27.16 5.09 1.15
N SER A 56 28.15 5.42 0.33
CA SER A 56 28.25 6.66 -0.44
C SER A 56 27.33 6.68 -1.68
N SER A 57 26.68 5.56 -2.02
CA SER A 57 25.62 5.48 -3.04
C SER A 57 24.24 5.99 -2.56
N SER A 58 24.07 6.20 -1.25
CA SER A 58 22.75 6.39 -0.61
C SER A 58 21.88 7.50 -1.20
N ARG A 59 22.45 8.61 -1.71
CA ARG A 59 21.62 9.75 -2.19
C ARG A 59 21.03 9.56 -3.58
N LEU A 60 21.71 8.85 -4.49
CA LEU A 60 21.21 8.64 -5.85
C LEU A 60 20.15 7.53 -5.87
N ASP A 61 20.45 6.42 -5.18
CA ASP A 61 19.55 5.27 -5.05
C ASP A 61 18.25 5.67 -4.32
N ASN A 62 18.34 6.46 -3.24
CA ASN A 62 17.16 6.96 -2.53
C ASN A 62 16.24 7.81 -3.42
N ARG A 63 16.79 8.65 -4.30
CA ARG A 63 15.97 9.50 -5.18
C ARG A 63 15.28 8.70 -6.30
N GLN A 64 15.96 7.71 -6.87
CA GLN A 64 15.34 6.79 -7.84
C GLN A 64 14.25 5.93 -7.18
N CYS A 65 14.52 5.43 -5.97
CA CYS A 65 13.58 4.70 -5.12
C CYS A 65 12.32 5.53 -4.85
N LEU A 66 12.48 6.80 -4.43
CA LEU A 66 11.36 7.73 -4.24
C LEU A 66 10.54 7.90 -5.52
N THR A 67 11.18 8.23 -6.65
CA THR A 67 10.48 8.42 -7.94
C THR A 67 9.68 7.19 -8.37
N TYR A 68 10.23 5.98 -8.16
CA TYR A 68 9.51 4.73 -8.43
C TYR A 68 8.26 4.58 -7.55
N TYR A 69 8.39 4.80 -6.24
CA TYR A 69 7.26 4.65 -5.32
C TYR A 69 6.21 5.76 -5.48
N THR A 70 6.57 6.99 -5.83
CA THR A 70 5.59 8.05 -6.10
C THR A 70 4.86 7.83 -7.43
N GLU A 71 5.51 7.29 -8.45
CA GLU A 71 4.85 6.89 -9.70
C GLU A 71 3.89 5.71 -9.48
N LEU A 72 4.31 4.70 -8.68
CA LEU A 72 3.45 3.59 -8.28
C LEU A 72 2.24 4.06 -7.45
N ALA A 73 2.45 4.93 -6.45
CA ALA A 73 1.38 5.54 -5.67
C ALA A 73 0.42 6.33 -6.57
N SER A 74 0.94 7.14 -7.51
CA SER A 74 0.14 7.88 -8.49
C SER A 74 -0.70 6.93 -9.37
N LYS A 75 -0.15 5.78 -9.77
CA LYS A 75 -0.88 4.79 -10.56
C LYS A 75 -1.98 4.09 -9.74
N LEU A 76 -1.72 3.76 -8.48
CA LEU A 76 -2.73 3.21 -7.57
C LEU A 76 -3.87 4.20 -7.33
N ALA A 77 -3.57 5.50 -7.20
CA ALA A 77 -4.58 6.54 -7.08
C ALA A 77 -5.44 6.67 -8.34
N GLU A 78 -4.84 6.67 -9.55
CA GLU A 78 -5.55 6.62 -10.84
C GLU A 78 -6.49 5.40 -10.92
N ASP A 79 -5.98 4.24 -10.50
CA ASP A 79 -6.73 2.98 -10.40
C ASP A 79 -7.68 2.96 -9.19
N GLY A 80 -7.82 4.06 -8.44
CA GLY A 80 -8.82 4.25 -7.37
C GLY A 80 -8.57 3.38 -6.14
N ARG A 81 -7.37 2.78 -6.07
CA ARG A 81 -6.89 1.95 -4.97
C ARG A 81 -6.32 2.84 -3.88
N PHE A 82 -7.18 3.65 -3.29
CA PHE A 82 -6.79 4.69 -2.35
C PHE A 82 -6.09 4.15 -1.10
N GLU A 83 -6.50 2.99 -0.59
CA GLU A 83 -5.83 2.32 0.54
C GLU A 83 -4.37 1.95 0.19
N ASP A 84 -4.14 1.34 -0.97
CA ASP A 84 -2.78 0.99 -1.41
C ASP A 84 -1.93 2.23 -1.71
N PHE A 85 -2.54 3.29 -2.26
CA PHE A 85 -1.90 4.59 -2.47
C PHE A 85 -1.45 5.20 -1.13
N LEU A 86 -2.34 5.22 -0.13
CA LEU A 86 -2.05 5.75 1.21
C LEU A 86 -0.99 4.92 1.93
N MET A 87 -1.03 3.58 1.83
CA MET A 87 -0.02 2.70 2.41
C MET A 87 1.39 3.00 1.88
N ILE A 88 1.55 3.25 0.57
CA ILE A 88 2.85 3.64 0.00
C ILE A 88 3.24 5.06 0.42
N ALA A 89 2.30 6.00 0.40
CA ALA A 89 2.53 7.39 0.78
C ALA A 89 2.96 7.53 2.25
N ASP A 90 2.29 6.82 3.17
CA ASP A 90 2.65 6.74 4.58
C ASP A 90 4.02 6.08 4.77
N GLY A 91 4.29 4.98 4.06
CA GLY A 91 5.61 4.34 4.06
C GLY A 91 6.75 5.27 3.61
N LEU A 92 6.50 6.19 2.68
CA LEU A 92 7.48 7.21 2.27
C LEU A 92 7.66 8.30 3.35
N VAL A 93 6.58 8.77 3.97
CA VAL A 93 6.66 9.73 5.08
C VAL A 93 7.38 9.12 6.29
N ALA A 94 7.08 7.86 6.63
CA ALA A 94 7.75 7.09 7.68
C ALA A 94 9.23 6.82 7.37
N ALA A 95 9.62 6.75 6.09
CA ALA A 95 11.01 6.69 5.65
C ALA A 95 11.76 8.05 5.73
N GLY A 96 11.08 9.12 6.15
CA GLY A 96 11.65 10.44 6.39
C GLY A 96 11.52 11.44 5.23
N TRP A 97 10.75 11.12 4.18
CA TRP A 97 10.47 12.07 3.10
C TRP A 97 9.42 13.11 3.53
N SER A 98 9.62 14.37 3.16
CA SER A 98 8.64 15.41 3.49
C SER A 98 7.36 15.27 2.66
N PRO A 99 6.19 15.65 3.22
CA PRO A 99 4.93 15.68 2.47
C PRO A 99 5.00 16.55 1.20
N SER A 100 5.82 17.60 1.22
CA SER A 100 6.10 18.46 0.08
C SER A 100 6.92 17.79 -1.03
N GLU A 101 7.91 16.95 -0.69
CA GLU A 101 8.67 16.19 -1.69
C GLU A 101 7.83 15.09 -2.32
N LEU A 102 7.00 14.42 -1.51
CA LEU A 102 6.01 13.46 -1.98
C LEU A 102 5.02 14.12 -2.96
N LEU A 103 4.39 15.22 -2.56
CA LEU A 103 3.42 15.94 -3.40
C LEU A 103 4.03 16.46 -4.71
N ALA A 104 5.29 16.92 -4.68
CA ALA A 104 5.99 17.40 -5.87
C ALA A 104 6.34 16.29 -6.89
N LEU A 105 6.28 15.02 -6.48
CA LEU A 105 6.57 13.85 -7.32
C LEU A 105 5.33 12.98 -7.59
N LEU A 106 4.21 13.22 -6.90
CA LEU A 106 2.92 12.65 -7.25
C LEU A 106 2.41 13.28 -8.54
N ASN A 107 1.93 12.45 -9.46
CA ASN A 107 1.27 12.92 -10.67
C ASN A 107 -0.16 13.36 -10.32
N ALA A 108 -0.34 14.66 -10.07
CA ALA A 108 -1.63 15.24 -9.67
C ALA A 108 -2.77 14.93 -10.67
N GLN A 109 -2.48 14.86 -11.97
CA GLN A 109 -3.48 14.50 -12.99
C GLN A 109 -3.97 13.04 -12.81
N LYS A 110 -3.06 12.11 -12.52
CA LYS A 110 -3.41 10.71 -12.22
C LYS A 110 -4.28 10.60 -10.97
N VAL A 111 -3.88 11.27 -9.88
CA VAL A 111 -4.64 11.28 -8.62
C VAL A 111 -6.03 11.90 -8.84
N SER A 112 -6.11 13.04 -9.52
CA SER A 112 -7.37 13.72 -9.82
C SER A 112 -8.28 12.89 -10.73
N SER A 113 -7.73 12.24 -11.75
CA SER A 113 -8.47 11.30 -12.61
C SER A 113 -9.04 10.11 -11.81
N GLY A 114 -8.29 9.61 -10.82
CA GLY A 114 -8.76 8.60 -9.88
C GLY A 114 -9.93 9.08 -9.04
N ILE A 115 -9.82 10.25 -8.42
CA ILE A 115 -10.89 10.91 -7.66
C ILE A 115 -12.13 11.09 -8.54
N ALA A 116 -11.96 11.67 -9.73
CA ALA A 116 -13.04 11.94 -10.68
C ALA A 116 -13.82 10.67 -11.07
N ARG A 117 -13.11 9.55 -11.25
CA ARG A 117 -13.71 8.24 -11.56
C ARG A 117 -14.45 7.64 -10.37
N VAL A 118 -13.85 7.62 -9.18
CA VAL A 118 -14.47 7.05 -7.98
C VAL A 118 -15.73 7.85 -7.56
N LEU A 119 -15.72 9.18 -7.74
CA LEU A 119 -16.92 10.01 -7.63
C LEU A 119 -17.98 9.64 -8.68
N GLY A 120 -17.58 9.39 -9.93
CA GLY A 120 -18.47 8.90 -10.99
C GLY A 120 -19.07 7.51 -10.74
N GLU A 121 -18.47 6.71 -9.85
CA GLU A 121 -19.01 5.43 -9.35
C GLU A 121 -19.97 5.62 -8.16
N GLY A 122 -20.26 6.86 -7.73
CA GLY A 122 -21.12 7.17 -6.58
C GLY A 122 -20.45 6.91 -5.22
N LYS A 123 -19.14 6.67 -5.19
CA LYS A 123 -18.37 6.29 -3.99
C LYS A 123 -17.77 7.52 -3.31
N LEU A 124 -18.62 8.47 -2.93
CA LEU A 124 -18.20 9.68 -2.24
C LEU A 124 -17.42 9.36 -0.95
N ASN A 125 -17.89 8.40 -0.14
CA ASN A 125 -17.25 8.05 1.13
C ASN A 125 -15.80 7.58 0.97
N ASP A 126 -15.49 6.75 -0.04
CA ASP A 126 -14.14 6.27 -0.32
C ASP A 126 -13.17 7.43 -0.62
N VAL A 127 -13.65 8.44 -1.34
CA VAL A 127 -12.90 9.68 -1.63
C VAL A 127 -12.72 10.52 -0.36
N LEU A 128 -13.74 10.62 0.48
CA LEU A 128 -13.68 11.41 1.72
C LEU A 128 -12.75 10.76 2.76
N GLU A 129 -12.82 9.44 2.92
CA GLU A 129 -11.89 8.68 3.75
C GLU A 129 -10.44 8.93 3.28
N MET A 130 -10.19 8.79 1.98
CA MET A 130 -8.87 9.04 1.40
C MET A 130 -8.36 10.46 1.68
N LEU A 131 -9.19 11.48 1.46
CA LEU A 131 -8.79 12.88 1.59
C LEU A 131 -8.64 13.33 3.06
N PHE A 132 -9.66 13.08 3.88
CA PHE A 132 -9.78 13.64 5.22
C PHE A 132 -9.12 12.78 6.30
N ASN A 133 -9.10 11.46 6.11
CA ASN A 133 -8.55 10.50 7.07
C ASN A 133 -7.22 9.89 6.60
N GLY A 134 -6.87 9.98 5.31
CA GLY A 134 -5.56 9.61 4.76
C GLY A 134 -4.65 10.81 4.49
N VAL A 135 -4.87 11.49 3.37
CA VAL A 135 -4.03 12.58 2.81
C VAL A 135 -3.76 13.70 3.82
N ARG A 136 -4.78 14.11 4.59
CA ARG A 136 -4.62 15.10 5.66
C ARG A 136 -3.68 14.63 6.79
N LYS A 137 -3.67 13.34 7.15
CA LYS A 137 -2.74 12.78 8.16
C LYS A 137 -1.30 12.75 7.65
N LEU A 138 -1.12 12.59 6.34
CA LEU A 138 0.18 12.74 5.66
C LEU A 138 0.65 14.21 5.59
N GLY A 139 -0.09 15.18 6.11
CA GLY A 139 0.27 16.60 6.08
C GLY A 139 0.09 17.29 4.72
N ILE A 140 -0.59 16.63 3.77
CA ILE A 140 -0.94 17.20 2.45
C ILE A 140 -2.33 17.84 2.55
N GLN A 141 -2.55 18.99 1.92
CA GLN A 141 -3.89 19.59 1.89
C GLN A 141 -4.74 18.92 0.79
N PRO A 142 -5.94 18.38 1.11
CA PRO A 142 -6.81 17.70 0.14
C PRO A 142 -7.04 18.45 -1.17
N VAL A 143 -7.18 19.77 -1.12
CA VAL A 143 -7.39 20.64 -2.30
C VAL A 143 -6.26 20.56 -3.33
N GLN A 144 -5.04 20.19 -2.92
CA GLN A 144 -3.89 20.05 -3.81
C GLN A 144 -3.96 18.83 -4.73
N LEU A 145 -4.91 17.91 -4.49
CA LEU A 145 -5.12 16.70 -5.30
C LEU A 145 -6.27 16.84 -6.31
N PHE A 146 -6.97 17.97 -6.33
CA PHE A 146 -8.06 18.25 -7.27
C PHE A 146 -7.57 19.10 -8.45
N ASP A 147 -7.94 18.68 -9.66
CA ASP A 147 -8.02 19.55 -10.83
C ASP A 147 -9.49 19.89 -11.16
N GLY A 148 -9.70 20.60 -12.27
CA GLY A 148 -11.05 20.96 -12.73
C GLY A 148 -11.95 19.77 -13.06
N VAL A 149 -11.38 18.61 -13.42
CA VAL A 149 -12.16 17.40 -13.75
C VAL A 149 -12.70 16.76 -12.48
N ALA A 150 -11.86 16.57 -11.46
CA ALA A 150 -12.32 16.06 -10.16
C ALA A 150 -13.32 17.02 -9.49
N LEU A 151 -13.14 18.34 -9.67
CA LEU A 151 -14.08 19.33 -9.12
C LEU A 151 -15.45 19.28 -9.80
N GLU A 152 -15.51 19.13 -11.14
CA GLU A 152 -16.78 18.94 -11.84
C GLU A 152 -17.43 17.58 -11.52
N SER A 153 -16.65 16.50 -11.34
CA SER A 153 -17.19 15.23 -10.82
C SER A 153 -17.78 15.40 -9.41
N LEU A 154 -17.10 16.10 -8.50
CA LEU A 154 -17.60 16.35 -7.14
C LEU A 154 -18.91 17.16 -7.14
N LYS A 155 -18.98 18.19 -7.99
CA LYS A 155 -20.19 18.98 -8.22
C LYS A 155 -21.33 18.14 -8.83
N GLY A 156 -21.02 17.22 -9.74
CA GLY A 156 -21.96 16.24 -10.27
C GLY A 156 -22.54 15.35 -9.17
N GLU A 157 -21.68 14.84 -8.29
CA GLU A 157 -22.06 14.00 -7.16
C GLU A 157 -22.88 14.77 -6.10
N CYS A 158 -22.51 16.02 -5.79
CA CYS A 158 -23.34 16.91 -4.97
C CYS A 158 -24.74 17.11 -5.57
N SER A 159 -24.83 17.28 -6.91
CA SER A 159 -26.13 17.36 -7.58
C SER A 159 -26.89 16.04 -7.55
N ARG A 160 -26.22 14.88 -7.52
CA ARG A 160 -26.85 13.57 -7.36
C ARG A 160 -27.49 13.47 -5.97
N LEU A 161 -26.71 13.71 -4.92
CA LEU A 161 -27.19 13.68 -3.52
C LEU A 161 -28.41 14.57 -3.30
N LEU A 162 -28.39 15.80 -3.81
CA LEU A 162 -29.53 16.72 -3.75
C LEU A 162 -30.79 16.17 -4.42
N LYS A 163 -30.65 15.53 -5.59
CA LYS A 163 -31.78 14.92 -6.32
C LYS A 163 -32.29 13.64 -5.67
N SER A 164 -31.41 12.87 -5.02
CA SER A 164 -31.76 11.69 -4.23
C SER A 164 -32.44 12.01 -2.88
N GLY A 165 -32.33 13.25 -2.40
CA GLY A 165 -32.73 13.62 -1.03
C GLY A 165 -31.73 13.23 0.05
N GLU A 166 -30.49 12.88 -0.32
CA GLU A 166 -29.41 12.46 0.59
C GLU A 166 -28.74 13.67 1.28
N VAL A 167 -29.56 14.54 1.89
CA VAL A 167 -29.15 15.85 2.43
C VAL A 167 -28.10 15.72 3.54
N GLU A 168 -28.18 14.71 4.39
CA GLU A 168 -27.24 14.47 5.49
C GLU A 168 -25.80 14.24 4.98
N GLN A 169 -25.64 13.46 3.90
CA GLN A 169 -24.32 13.23 3.28
C GLN A 169 -23.75 14.52 2.68
N LEU A 170 -24.60 15.35 2.07
CA LEU A 170 -24.19 16.65 1.51
C LEU A 170 -23.77 17.63 2.61
N VAL A 171 -24.50 17.68 3.73
CA VAL A 171 -24.15 18.52 4.89
C VAL A 171 -22.81 18.06 5.47
N SER A 172 -22.65 16.76 5.71
CA SER A 172 -21.38 16.16 6.18
C SER A 172 -20.20 16.49 5.28
N LEU A 173 -20.37 16.41 3.95
CA LEU A 173 -19.39 16.86 2.96
C LEU A 173 -19.04 18.34 3.11
N MET A 174 -20.04 19.23 3.20
CA MET A 174 -19.81 20.67 3.39
C MET A 174 -19.11 20.99 4.71
N GLU A 175 -19.41 20.26 5.78
CA GLU A 175 -18.78 20.42 7.09
C GLU A 175 -17.33 19.92 7.11
N MET A 176 -17.02 18.81 6.42
CA MET A 176 -15.63 18.35 6.21
C MET A 176 -14.82 19.36 5.38
N LEU A 177 -15.39 19.87 4.27
CA LEU A 177 -14.77 20.91 3.44
C LEU A 177 -14.56 22.23 4.21
N ALA A 178 -15.49 22.60 5.08
CA ALA A 178 -15.36 23.74 5.99
C ALA A 178 -14.41 23.51 7.17
N GLY A 179 -13.82 22.31 7.30
CA GLY A 179 -12.92 21.95 8.40
C GLY A 179 -13.61 21.79 9.76
N LYS A 180 -14.94 21.67 9.79
CA LYS A 180 -15.75 21.53 11.01
C LYS A 180 -15.85 20.10 11.53
N ILE A 181 -15.70 19.12 10.64
CA ILE A 181 -15.63 17.69 10.99
C ILE A 181 -14.19 17.20 10.81
N ALA A 182 -13.70 16.52 11.84
CA ALA A 182 -12.61 15.57 11.80
C ALA A 182 -13.13 14.28 12.45
N TRP A 183 -12.97 13.14 11.76
CA TRP A 183 -13.26 11.84 12.36
C TRP A 183 -12.19 11.54 13.42
N GLN A 184 -12.64 11.21 14.64
CA GLN A 184 -11.80 10.73 15.74
C GLN A 184 -11.74 9.20 15.74
#